data_AF-A0A968XIA8-F1
#
_entry.id   AF-A0A968XIA8-F1
#
_cell.length_a   1.000
_cell.length_b   1.000
_cell.length_c   1.000
_cell.angle_alpha   90.00
_cell.angle_beta   90.00
_cell.angle_gamma   90.00
#
_symmetry.space_group_name_H-M   'P 1'
#
loop_
_entity.id
_entity.type
_entity.pdbx_description
1 polymer ?
#
loop_
_entity_poly.entity_id
_entity_poly.type
_entity_poly.pdbx_seq_one_letter_code
_entity_poly.pdbx_strand_id
1 'polypeptide(L)' 'MRDEYEGKVILVTGSAGGIGSKIVERALASGACVVGFDLKNSAISHGNFCN' A
#
# COMPACT_ATOMS: atom_id res chain seq x y z
N MET A 1 -6.64 20.24 -4.17
CA MET A 1 -6.25 19.14 -5.07
C MET A 1 -6.64 17.86 -4.36
N ARG A 2 -7.40 16.95 -4.97
CA ARG A 2 -7.60 15.63 -4.37
C ARG A 2 -6.36 14.80 -4.68
N ASP A 3 -5.83 14.11 -3.69
CA ASP A 3 -4.72 13.18 -3.92
C ASP A 3 -5.16 12.09 -4.89
N GLU A 4 -4.26 11.67 -5.80
CA GLU A 4 -4.58 10.84 -6.97
C GLU A 4 -5.30 9.52 -6.61
N TYR A 5 -5.08 9.02 -5.40
CA TYR A 5 -5.57 7.71 -4.94
C TYR A 5 -6.56 7.80 -3.76
N GLU A 6 -7.01 8.99 -3.39
CA GLU A 6 -7.92 9.15 -2.26
C GLU A 6 -9.22 8.36 -2.45
N GLY A 7 -9.53 7.49 -1.49
CA GLY A 7 -10.71 6.61 -1.53
C GLY A 7 -10.65 5.47 -2.55
N LYS A 8 -9.49 5.23 -3.19
CA LYS A 8 -9.27 4.07 -4.09
C LYS A 8 -8.80 2.85 -3.31
N VAL A 9 -9.07 1.66 -3.88
CA VAL A 9 -8.50 0.39 -3.42
C VAL A 9 -7.41 -0.03 -4.40
N ILE A 10 -6.21 -0.32 -3.90
CA ILE A 10 -5.03 -0.65 -4.71
C ILE A 10 -4.47 -2.01 -4.28
N LEU A 11 -4.26 -2.91 -5.24
CA LEU A 11 -3.53 -4.17 -5.05
C LEU A 11 -2.07 -3.99 -5.47
N VAL A 12 -1.13 -4.28 -4.58
CA VAL A 12 0.30 -4.24 -4.85
C VAL A 12 0.89 -5.63 -4.70
N THR A 13 1.47 -6.19 -5.76
CA THR A 13 2.23 -7.44 -5.69
C THR A 13 3.70 -7.17 -5.35
N GLY A 14 4.37 -8.09 -4.67
CA GLY A 14 5.74 -7.85 -4.19
C GLY A 14 5.81 -6.74 -3.13
N SER A 15 4.75 -6.59 -2.34
CA SER A 15 4.52 -5.44 -1.44
C SER A 15 5.37 -5.42 -0.17
N ALA A 16 5.99 -6.53 0.23
CA ALA A 16 6.64 -6.65 1.54
C ALA A 16 8.05 -6.04 1.58
N GLY A 17 8.63 -5.70 0.42
CA GLY A 17 9.98 -5.13 0.37
C GLY A 17 10.29 -4.34 -0.89
N GLY A 18 11.50 -3.80 -0.95
CA GLY A 18 12.01 -3.07 -2.10
C GLY A 18 11.05 -2.00 -2.61
N ILE A 19 10.84 -1.96 -3.92
CA ILE A 19 9.97 -0.99 -4.59
C ILE A 19 8.51 -1.14 -4.16
N GLY A 20 8.01 -2.39 -4.03
CA GLY A 20 6.61 -2.62 -3.67
C GLY A 20 6.24 -2.00 -2.33
N SER A 21 7.13 -2.11 -1.33
CA SER A 21 6.91 -1.46 -0.03
C SER A 21 6.82 0.07 -0.13
N LYS A 22 7.59 0.70 -1.02
CA LYS A 22 7.55 2.15 -1.26
C LYS A 22 6.32 2.60 -2.04
N ILE A 23 5.81 1.75 -2.92
CA ILE A 23 4.52 2.00 -3.58
C ILE A 23 3.39 1.95 -2.55
N VAL A 24 3.38 0.96 -1.65
CA VAL A 24 2.40 0.86 -0.56
C VAL A 24 2.44 2.12 0.31
N GLU A 25 3.61 2.51 0.82
CA GLU A 25 3.78 3.71 1.65
C GLU A 25 3.21 4.97 0.97
N ARG A 26 3.51 5.15 -0.33
CA ARG A 26 3.05 6.33 -1.07
C ARG A 26 1.55 6.30 -1.36
N ALA A 27 0.99 5.14 -1.70
CA ALA A 27 -0.44 4.99 -1.92
C ALA A 27 -1.24 5.28 -0.63
N LEU A 28 -0.77 4.77 0.51
CA LEU A 28 -1.38 5.04 1.82
C LEU A 28 -1.32 6.52 2.18
N ALA A 29 -0.19 7.19 1.93
CA ALA A 29 -0.04 8.62 2.16
C ALA A 29 -1.00 9.48 1.31
N SER A 30 -1.40 8.98 0.14
CA SER A 30 -2.43 9.59 -0.72
C SER A 30 -3.87 9.22 -0.34
N GLY A 31 -4.10 8.58 0.81
CA GLY A 31 -5.44 8.23 1.30
C GLY A 31 -6.08 7.01 0.64
N ALA A 32 -5.28 6.15 0.00
CA ALA A 32 -5.77 4.89 -0.55
C ALA A 32 -5.98 3.83 0.55
N CYS A 33 -6.84 2.86 0.25
CA CYS A 33 -6.85 1.54 0.90
C CYS A 33 -5.98 0.58 0.08
N VAL A 34 -5.04 -0.10 0.70
CA VAL A 34 -4.04 -0.91 0.01
C VAL A 34 -4.09 -2.36 0.48
N VAL A 35 -4.12 -3.28 -0.47
CA VAL A 35 -3.95 -4.72 -0.26
C VAL A 35 -2.58 -5.11 -0.81
N GLY A 36 -1.71 -5.58 0.07
CA GLY A 36 -0.40 -6.11 -0.26
C GLY A 36 -0.48 -7.60 -0.51
N PHE A 37 0.10 -8.06 -1.63
CA PHE A 37 0.24 -9.48 -1.94
C PHE A 37 1.71 -9.82 -2.11
N ASP A 38 2.24 -10.65 -1.22
CA ASP A 38 3.65 -11.06 -1.22
C ASP A 38 3.78 -12.44 -0.55
N LEU A 39 4.91 -13.10 -0.78
CA LEU A 39 5.28 -14.33 -0.09
C LEU A 39 5.71 -14.08 1.35
N LYS A 40 6.14 -12.86 1.66
CA LYS A 40 6.59 -12.44 3.00
C LYS A 40 5.57 -11.51 3.63
N ASN A 41 5.52 -11.50 4.96
CA ASN A 41 4.78 -10.47 5.68
C ASN A 41 5.52 -9.14 5.59
N SER A 42 4.75 -8.07 5.40
CA SER A 42 5.18 -6.69 5.40
C SER A 42 5.38 -6.20 6.83
N ALA A 43 6.38 -5.34 7.03
CA ALA A 43 6.59 -4.63 8.28
C ALA A 43 5.72 -3.35 8.39
N ILE A 44 4.98 -2.99 7.34
CA ILE A 44 4.14 -1.80 7.31
C ILE A 44 2.90 -2.05 8.18
N SER A 45 2.73 -1.22 9.21
CA SER A 45 1.53 -1.20 10.05
C SER A 45 0.76 0.10 9.79
N HIS A 46 -0.37 0.01 9.09
CA HIS A 46 -1.22 1.15 8.77
C HIS A 46 -2.69 0.71 8.73
N GLY A 47 -3.62 1.53 9.24
CA GLY A 47 -5.04 1.14 9.34
C GLY A 47 -5.73 0.88 7.99
N ASN A 48 -5.19 1.45 6.92
CA ASN A 48 -5.66 1.25 5.55
C ASN A 48 -4.81 0.25 4.74
N PHE A 49 -3.96 -0.55 5.41
CA PHE A 49 -3.14 -1.57 4.75
C PHE A 49 -3.42 -2.96 5.31
N CYS A 50 -3.64 -3.91 4.41
CA CYS A 50 -3.75 -5.33 4.71
C CYS A 50 -2.70 -6.07 3.87
N ASN A 51 -1.91 -6.95 4.47
CA ASN A 51 -0.92 -7.77 3.79
C ASN A 51 -1.01 -9.23 4.23
#